data_AF-A0A8J4V641-F1
#
_entry.id   AF-A0A8J4V641-F1
#
_cell.length_a   1.000
_cell.length_b   1.000
_cell.length_c   1.000
_cell.angle_alpha   90.00
_cell.angle_beta   90.00
_cell.angle_gamma   90.00
#
_symmetry.space_group_name_H-M   'P 1'
#
loop_
_entity.id
_entity.type
_entity.pdbx_description
1 polymer ?
#
loop_
_entity_poly.entity_id
_entity_poly.type
_entity_poly.pdbx_seq_one_letter_code
_entity_poly.pdbx_strand_id
1 'polypeptide(L)'
;MGSQIWPLGLCFFMCVYSFISVGSKALVGDGTVFIDGKAAIGRIDDDFVCATLDWWPPEKCDYGTCSWGHASLLNLDLGNNILLNAIKAFSPLKLRLGGTLQDKVIYDTPDDQQPCVAFANKSSEMFGFTQGCLPMNRWDELNTLFKKAGAKIIFGLNALYGRSIQSDGSAVGAWNYTNAESLIRYTVGKNYTIHGWELGNELSGNGVGTELQQIRGFFDANWFKEFLDKTSKSLDVVTHHIYNLGPGVDQHLVEKILDPSYLDGEGNTFRSLHNIVRSSVNFSSCMGW
;
A
#
# COMPACT_ATOMS: atom_id res chain seq x y z
N MET A 1 86.32 10.91 9.29
CA MET A 1 85.98 9.92 8.24
C MET A 1 85.14 8.83 8.89
N GLY A 2 83.95 8.56 8.31
CA GLY A 2 83.06 7.44 8.67
C GLY A 2 82.20 7.67 9.91
N SER A 3 80.95 7.24 10.00
CA SER A 3 80.00 6.71 9.03
C SER A 3 78.62 6.94 9.66
N GLN A 4 77.63 7.40 8.88
CA GLN A 4 76.24 7.37 9.32
C GLN A 4 75.78 5.91 9.38
N ILE A 5 75.11 5.54 10.47
CA ILE A 5 74.26 4.35 10.53
C ILE A 5 72.96 4.80 11.22
N TRP A 6 71.90 4.91 10.44
CA TRP A 6 70.54 5.07 10.96
C TRP A 6 70.04 3.69 11.42
N PRO A 7 69.60 3.51 12.67
CA PRO A 7 68.78 2.37 13.00
C PRO A 7 67.37 2.65 12.47
N LEU A 8 66.95 1.91 11.44
CA LEU A 8 65.54 1.77 11.11
C LEU A 8 64.82 1.23 12.35
N GLY A 9 64.03 2.07 12.99
CA GLY A 9 63.09 1.63 14.02
C GLY A 9 61.99 0.80 13.38
N LEU A 10 62.04 -0.51 13.56
CA LEU A 10 60.89 -1.39 13.35
C LEU A 10 59.86 -1.10 14.46
N CYS A 11 58.90 -0.23 14.18
CA CYS A 11 57.67 -0.16 14.97
C CYS A 11 56.80 -1.37 14.62
N PHE A 12 56.82 -2.40 15.47
CA PHE A 12 55.80 -3.44 15.46
C PHE A 12 54.46 -2.81 15.89
N PHE A 13 53.64 -2.41 14.91
CA PHE A 13 52.24 -2.10 15.16
C PHE A 13 51.51 -3.42 15.40
N MET A 14 51.39 -3.82 16.67
CA MET A 14 50.47 -4.88 17.07
C MET A 14 49.04 -4.36 16.84
N CYS A 15 48.50 -4.60 15.65
CA CYS A 15 47.06 -4.51 15.41
C CYS A 15 46.39 -5.60 16.25
N VAL A 16 45.94 -5.23 17.44
CA VAL A 16 45.01 -6.05 18.23
C VAL A 16 43.69 -6.02 17.47
N TYR A 17 43.47 -7.01 16.60
CA TYR A 17 42.15 -7.30 16.05
C TYR A 17 41.27 -7.77 17.20
N SER A 18 40.58 -6.84 17.85
CA SER A 18 39.46 -7.16 18.72
C SER A 18 38.32 -7.69 17.86
N PHE A 19 38.31 -9.00 17.62
CA PHE A 19 37.11 -9.70 17.17
C PHE A 19 36.08 -9.58 18.28
N ILE A 20 35.19 -8.59 18.19
CA ILE A 20 33.96 -8.60 18.96
C ILE A 20 33.09 -9.69 18.31
N SER A 21 33.20 -10.92 18.79
CA SER A 21 32.19 -11.93 18.47
C SER A 21 30.93 -11.54 19.23
N VAL A 22 29.94 -10.99 18.53
CA VAL A 22 28.58 -10.90 19.06
C VAL A 22 28.03 -12.33 19.05
N GLY A 23 28.33 -13.07 20.12
CA GLY A 23 27.73 -14.36 20.36
C GLY A 23 26.29 -14.15 20.80
N SER A 24 25.36 -14.13 19.86
CA SER A 24 23.95 -14.37 20.18
C SER A 24 23.89 -15.77 20.78
N LYS A 25 23.72 -15.87 22.11
CA LYS A 25 23.33 -17.14 22.73
C LYS A 25 21.96 -17.46 22.16
N ALA A 26 21.92 -18.35 21.17
CA ALA A 26 20.67 -18.98 20.79
C ALA A 26 20.14 -19.68 22.06
N LEU A 27 19.03 -19.20 22.59
CA LEU A 27 18.26 -19.93 23.58
C LEU A 27 17.75 -21.19 22.88
N VAL A 28 18.52 -22.27 22.99
CA VAL A 28 18.08 -23.60 22.60
C VAL A 28 17.10 -24.06 23.68
N GLY A 29 15.83 -23.78 23.45
CA GLY A 29 14.72 -24.28 24.25
C GLY A 29 13.93 -25.29 23.43
N ASP A 30 13.52 -26.38 24.06
CA ASP A 30 12.60 -27.33 23.42
C ASP A 30 11.22 -26.66 23.29
N GLY A 31 10.77 -26.47 22.05
CA GLY A 31 9.41 -26.00 21.75
C GLY A 31 8.50 -27.19 21.41
N THR A 32 7.27 -27.21 21.93
CA THR A 32 6.26 -28.19 21.51
C THR A 32 5.20 -27.50 20.67
N VAL A 33 4.94 -28.02 19.46
CA VAL A 33 3.88 -27.54 18.57
C VAL A 33 2.73 -28.54 18.60
N PHE A 34 1.51 -28.05 18.83
CA PHE A 34 0.28 -28.83 18.76
C PHE A 34 -0.49 -28.48 17.50
N ILE A 35 -0.80 -29.48 16.68
CA ILE A 35 -1.57 -29.33 15.45
C ILE A 35 -2.91 -30.05 15.64
N ASP A 36 -4.01 -29.28 15.68
CA ASP A 36 -5.36 -29.85 15.66
C ASP A 36 -5.84 -29.98 14.21
N GLY A 37 -5.78 -31.20 13.67
CA GLY A 37 -6.25 -31.53 12.34
C GLY A 37 -7.75 -31.88 12.25
N LYS A 38 -8.52 -31.77 13.34
CA LYS A 38 -9.93 -32.21 13.37
C LYS A 38 -10.90 -31.19 12.77
N ALA A 39 -10.57 -29.90 12.80
CA ALA A 39 -11.42 -28.84 12.31
C ALA A 39 -10.61 -27.65 11.75
N ALA A 40 -11.09 -27.07 10.64
CA ALA A 40 -10.55 -25.82 10.13
C ALA A 40 -11.11 -24.62 10.93
N ILE A 41 -10.25 -23.66 11.27
CA ILE A 41 -10.63 -22.42 11.97
C ILE A 41 -11.09 -21.31 11.02
N GLY A 42 -10.84 -21.47 9.72
CA GLY A 42 -11.20 -20.53 8.67
C GLY A 42 -10.75 -21.05 7.31
N ARG A 43 -11.19 -20.37 6.24
CA ARG A 43 -10.75 -20.62 4.86
C ARG A 43 -10.24 -19.30 4.29
N ILE A 44 -9.03 -19.33 3.75
CA ILE A 44 -8.48 -18.23 2.95
C ILE A 44 -8.81 -18.47 1.48
N ASP A 45 -8.82 -17.41 0.69
CA ASP A 45 -9.01 -17.52 -0.76
C ASP A 45 -7.79 -18.20 -1.41
N ASP A 46 -7.99 -18.83 -2.55
CA ASP A 46 -6.95 -19.60 -3.26
C ASP A 46 -5.82 -18.68 -3.77
N ASP A 47 -6.08 -17.38 -3.87
CA ASP A 47 -5.16 -16.29 -4.22
C ASP A 47 -4.96 -15.30 -3.05
N PHE A 48 -4.73 -15.85 -1.84
CA PHE A 48 -4.51 -15.08 -0.62
C PHE A 48 -3.34 -14.09 -0.72
N VAL A 49 -2.23 -14.48 -1.37
CA VAL A 49 -1.09 -13.57 -1.57
C VAL A 49 -1.45 -12.57 -2.66
N CYS A 50 -1.47 -11.30 -2.29
CA CYS A 50 -1.81 -10.18 -3.16
C CYS A 50 -0.68 -9.15 -3.17
N ALA A 51 -0.72 -8.20 -4.11
CA ALA A 51 0.20 -7.08 -4.18
C ALA A 51 -0.51 -5.78 -4.54
N THR A 52 0.15 -4.64 -4.33
CA THR A 52 -0.36 -3.32 -4.68
C THR A 52 0.55 -2.63 -5.71
N LEU A 53 -0.04 -1.76 -6.55
CA LEU A 53 0.68 -0.78 -7.36
C LEU A 53 0.14 0.61 -7.06
N ASP A 54 1.04 1.51 -6.69
CA ASP A 54 0.71 2.86 -6.21
C ASP A 54 0.83 3.92 -7.32
N TRP A 55 0.32 5.12 -7.04
CA TRP A 55 0.23 6.29 -7.91
C TRP A 55 1.40 7.26 -7.79
N TRP A 56 2.19 7.17 -6.71
CA TRP A 56 3.21 8.16 -6.38
C TRP A 56 4.20 8.41 -7.52
N PRO A 57 4.41 9.67 -7.94
CA PRO A 57 5.33 10.00 -9.03
C PRO A 57 6.79 10.02 -8.52
N PRO A 58 7.79 10.03 -9.43
CA PRO A 58 9.21 10.04 -9.06
C PRO A 58 9.61 11.17 -8.11
N GLU A 59 8.91 12.31 -8.19
CA GLU A 59 9.16 13.51 -7.40
C GLU A 59 8.69 13.39 -5.95
N LYS A 60 7.99 12.30 -5.59
CA LYS A 60 7.62 12.00 -4.21
C LYS A 60 8.87 11.58 -3.43
N CYS A 61 9.25 12.42 -2.48
CA CYS A 61 10.35 12.16 -1.57
C CYS A 61 9.83 12.07 -0.13
N ASP A 62 10.35 11.10 0.62
CA ASP A 62 10.12 10.92 2.04
C ASP A 62 11.46 10.90 2.75
N TYR A 63 11.57 11.64 3.85
CA TYR A 63 12.78 11.66 4.69
C TYR A 63 14.07 11.94 3.89
N GLY A 64 13.97 12.79 2.86
CA GLY A 64 15.11 13.16 1.99
C GLY A 64 15.43 12.16 0.87
N THR A 65 14.64 11.09 0.70
CA THR A 65 14.86 10.08 -0.34
C THR A 65 13.66 9.97 -1.27
N CYS A 66 13.89 9.98 -2.59
CA CYS A 66 12.84 9.88 -3.61
C CYS A 66 12.86 8.45 -4.21
N SER A 67 12.27 7.51 -3.47
CA SER A 67 12.41 6.08 -3.76
C SER A 67 11.50 5.57 -4.88
N TRP A 68 10.54 6.36 -5.33
CA TRP A 68 9.50 5.88 -6.27
C TRP A 68 10.02 5.63 -7.67
N GLY A 69 10.90 6.48 -8.22
CA GLY A 69 11.46 6.30 -9.56
C GLY A 69 10.41 5.88 -10.60
N HIS A 70 10.65 4.75 -11.28
CA HIS A 70 9.72 4.13 -12.24
C HIS A 70 8.93 2.95 -11.63
N ALA A 71 8.38 3.12 -10.43
CA ALA A 71 7.61 2.08 -9.73
C ALA A 71 6.10 2.34 -9.69
N SER A 72 5.63 3.45 -10.27
CA SER A 72 4.21 3.83 -10.17
C SER A 72 3.38 3.28 -11.31
N LEU A 73 2.07 3.18 -11.09
CA LEU A 73 1.08 2.80 -12.09
C LEU A 73 1.26 3.55 -13.41
N LEU A 74 1.69 4.81 -13.33
CA LEU A 74 1.81 5.72 -14.46
C LEU A 74 3.09 5.52 -15.27
N ASN A 75 4.18 5.06 -14.66
CA ASN A 75 5.51 5.13 -15.28
C ASN A 75 6.35 3.85 -15.19
N LEU A 76 5.83 2.79 -14.56
CA LEU A 76 6.54 1.51 -14.47
C LEU A 76 6.72 0.87 -15.86
N ASP A 77 7.86 0.24 -16.09
CA ASP A 77 8.19 -0.42 -17.36
C ASP A 77 7.39 -1.73 -17.53
N LEU A 78 6.29 -1.63 -18.28
CA LEU A 78 5.39 -2.76 -18.57
C LEU A 78 5.98 -3.75 -19.59
N GLY A 79 7.07 -3.38 -20.27
CA GLY A 79 7.82 -4.25 -21.17
C GLY A 79 8.80 -5.19 -20.44
N ASN A 80 9.00 -4.98 -19.14
CA ASN A 80 9.99 -5.71 -18.36
C ASN A 80 9.57 -7.18 -18.13
N ASN A 81 10.36 -8.12 -18.66
CA ASN A 81 10.09 -9.54 -18.53
C ASN A 81 10.25 -10.07 -17.09
N ILE A 82 11.08 -9.43 -16.26
CA ILE A 82 11.23 -9.79 -14.85
C ILE A 82 9.93 -9.49 -14.10
N LEU A 83 9.35 -8.30 -14.33
CA LEU A 83 8.06 -7.92 -13.74
C LEU A 83 6.95 -8.88 -14.17
N LEU A 84 6.83 -9.15 -15.47
CA LEU A 84 5.84 -10.10 -15.98
C LEU A 84 5.97 -11.49 -15.33
N ASN A 85 7.20 -12.01 -15.24
CA ASN A 85 7.45 -13.33 -14.67
C ASN A 85 7.21 -13.34 -13.16
N ALA A 86 7.50 -12.25 -12.45
CA ALA A 86 7.20 -12.11 -11.03
C ALA A 86 5.68 -12.18 -10.79
N ILE A 87 4.87 -11.44 -11.56
CA ILE A 87 3.40 -11.50 -11.44
C ILE A 87 2.89 -12.93 -11.74
N LYS A 88 3.43 -13.58 -12.78
CA LYS A 88 3.07 -14.96 -13.14
C LYS A 88 3.42 -15.99 -12.08
N ALA A 89 4.51 -15.79 -11.33
CA ALA A 89 4.93 -16.72 -10.28
C ALA A 89 3.91 -16.82 -9.13
N PHE A 90 3.07 -15.79 -8.96
CA PHE A 90 1.98 -15.77 -7.99
C PHE A 90 0.60 -15.97 -8.64
N SER A 91 0.54 -16.47 -9.88
CA SER A 91 -0.71 -16.51 -10.65
C SER A 91 -1.76 -17.48 -10.06
N PRO A 92 -3.04 -17.06 -9.93
CA PRO A 92 -3.51 -15.70 -10.20
C PRO A 92 -3.14 -14.75 -9.04
N LEU A 93 -2.36 -13.70 -9.34
CA LEU A 93 -2.03 -12.66 -8.37
C LEU A 93 -3.15 -11.62 -8.39
N LYS A 94 -3.78 -11.37 -7.24
CA LYS A 94 -4.62 -10.18 -7.05
C LYS A 94 -3.72 -8.96 -6.94
N LEU A 95 -3.93 -7.99 -7.83
CA LEU A 95 -3.15 -6.76 -7.90
C LEU A 95 -4.07 -5.57 -7.69
N ARG A 96 -3.92 -4.89 -6.55
CA ARG A 96 -4.70 -3.70 -6.19
C ARG A 96 -4.01 -2.43 -6.68
N LEU A 97 -4.68 -1.69 -7.54
CA LEU A 97 -4.20 -0.46 -8.17
C LEU A 97 -4.83 0.71 -7.42
N GLY A 98 -4.06 1.34 -6.53
CA GLY A 98 -4.60 2.27 -5.56
C GLY A 98 -3.51 2.85 -4.66
N GLY A 99 -3.90 3.77 -3.79
CA GLY A 99 -2.98 4.46 -2.87
C GLY A 99 -3.47 5.88 -2.60
N THR A 100 -2.69 6.66 -1.88
CA THR A 100 -3.09 8.00 -1.42
C THR A 100 -3.52 8.94 -2.56
N LEU A 101 -2.81 8.95 -3.70
CA LEU A 101 -3.14 9.84 -4.83
C LEU A 101 -4.32 9.33 -5.69
N GLN A 102 -4.89 8.16 -5.40
CA GLN A 102 -6.09 7.65 -6.05
C GLN A 102 -7.24 8.66 -5.99
N ASP A 103 -7.41 9.33 -4.86
CA ASP A 103 -8.47 10.33 -4.67
C ASP A 103 -8.15 11.71 -5.27
N LYS A 104 -7.07 11.78 -6.05
CA LYS A 104 -6.66 12.98 -6.81
C LYS A 104 -6.49 12.70 -8.30
N VAL A 105 -6.85 11.52 -8.79
CA VAL A 105 -6.70 11.17 -10.20
C VAL A 105 -7.95 11.48 -11.02
N ILE A 106 -7.76 11.93 -12.25
CA ILE A 106 -8.78 12.01 -13.32
C ILE A 106 -8.51 10.94 -14.37
N TYR A 107 -9.56 10.34 -14.90
CA TYR A 107 -9.47 9.39 -16.00
C TYR A 107 -9.71 10.11 -17.33
N ASP A 108 -8.72 10.09 -18.23
CA ASP A 108 -8.73 10.76 -19.55
C ASP A 108 -9.57 10.02 -20.59
N THR A 109 -10.81 9.75 -20.23
CA THR A 109 -11.75 9.04 -21.09
C THR A 109 -12.25 9.95 -22.21
N PRO A 110 -12.79 9.42 -23.32
CA PRO A 110 -13.33 10.25 -24.41
C PRO A 110 -14.44 11.24 -23.99
N ASP A 111 -15.14 10.96 -22.89
CA ASP A 111 -16.19 11.83 -22.35
C ASP A 111 -15.62 12.96 -21.46
N ASP A 112 -14.34 12.90 -21.10
CA ASP A 112 -13.65 13.94 -20.34
C ASP A 112 -13.03 14.96 -21.31
N GLN A 113 -13.25 16.24 -21.04
CA GLN A 113 -12.79 17.34 -21.89
C GLN A 113 -11.57 18.07 -21.29
N GLN A 114 -11.10 17.64 -20.12
CA GLN A 114 -10.00 18.30 -19.44
C GLN A 114 -8.66 17.81 -20.00
N PRO A 115 -7.64 18.68 -20.07
CA PRO A 115 -6.30 18.24 -20.41
C PRO A 115 -5.80 17.20 -19.40
N CYS A 116 -5.32 16.06 -19.88
CA CYS A 116 -4.69 15.06 -19.03
C CYS A 116 -3.30 15.53 -18.56
N VAL A 117 -3.24 16.05 -17.34
CA VAL A 117 -2.01 16.56 -16.72
C VAL A 117 -1.52 15.59 -15.66
N ALA A 118 -0.22 15.27 -15.70
CA ALA A 118 0.41 14.42 -14.69
C ALA A 118 0.42 15.10 -13.31
N PHE A 119 0.55 14.29 -12.25
CA PHE A 119 0.79 14.80 -10.91
C PHE A 119 2.04 15.70 -10.89
N ALA A 120 1.94 16.84 -10.21
CA ALA A 120 3.06 17.74 -9.98
C ALA A 120 3.15 18.12 -8.51
N ASN A 121 4.37 18.34 -8.01
CA ASN A 121 4.59 18.81 -6.65
C ASN A 121 3.92 20.15 -6.41
N LYS A 122 3.07 20.21 -5.39
CA LYS A 122 2.41 21.43 -4.92
C LYS A 122 2.07 21.31 -3.45
N SER A 123 2.98 21.75 -2.60
CA SER A 123 2.90 21.63 -1.13
C SER A 123 1.66 22.27 -0.50
N SER A 124 1.03 23.24 -1.18
CA SER A 124 -0.19 23.88 -0.73
C SER A 124 -1.45 23.03 -0.94
N GLU A 125 -1.37 21.94 -1.70
CA GLU A 125 -2.50 21.07 -1.97
C GLU A 125 -2.48 19.82 -1.08
N MET A 126 -3.66 19.20 -0.93
CA MET A 126 -3.81 17.90 -0.26
C MET A 126 -2.80 16.90 -0.81
N PHE A 127 -2.12 16.20 0.11
CA PHE A 127 -1.02 15.27 -0.13
C PHE A 127 0.26 15.86 -0.74
N GLY A 128 0.33 17.18 -0.95
CA GLY A 128 1.49 17.86 -1.52
C GLY A 128 1.62 17.74 -3.04
N PHE A 129 0.57 17.29 -3.73
CA PHE A 129 0.54 17.14 -5.19
C PHE A 129 -0.71 17.78 -5.78
N THR A 130 -0.63 18.19 -7.05
CA THR A 130 -1.80 18.58 -7.84
C THR A 130 -2.76 17.42 -8.04
N GLN A 131 -3.93 17.70 -8.62
CA GLN A 131 -4.66 16.68 -9.37
C GLN A 131 -3.76 16.11 -10.48
N GLY A 132 -3.84 14.80 -10.67
CA GLY A 132 -3.14 14.08 -11.73
C GLY A 132 -4.13 13.35 -12.63
N CYS A 133 -3.60 12.68 -13.64
CA CYS A 133 -4.40 12.04 -14.66
C CYS A 133 -3.86 10.65 -15.01
N LEU A 134 -4.78 9.71 -15.29
CA LEU A 134 -4.51 8.43 -15.93
C LEU A 134 -4.91 8.52 -17.42
N PRO A 135 -3.92 8.61 -18.33
CA PRO A 135 -4.16 8.50 -19.76
C PRO A 135 -4.76 7.14 -20.15
N MET A 136 -5.73 7.09 -21.06
CA MET A 136 -6.36 5.82 -21.45
C MET A 136 -5.42 4.89 -22.23
N ASN A 137 -4.42 5.41 -22.95
CA ASN A 137 -3.38 4.56 -23.53
C ASN A 137 -2.57 3.85 -22.44
N ARG A 138 -2.28 4.52 -21.32
CA ARG A 138 -1.60 3.89 -20.19
C ARG A 138 -2.48 2.81 -19.54
N TRP A 139 -3.78 3.07 -19.42
CA TRP A 139 -4.75 2.07 -18.97
C TRP A 139 -4.80 0.84 -19.88
N ASP A 140 -4.74 1.03 -21.21
CA ASP A 140 -4.66 -0.05 -22.20
C ASP A 140 -3.37 -0.89 -22.05
N GLU A 141 -2.22 -0.24 -21.85
CA GLU A 141 -0.95 -0.93 -21.64
C GLU A 141 -0.96 -1.78 -20.36
N LEU A 142 -1.47 -1.22 -19.26
CA LEU A 142 -1.61 -1.92 -17.98
C LEU A 142 -2.48 -3.18 -18.13
N ASN A 143 -3.65 -3.05 -18.75
CA ASN A 143 -4.55 -4.18 -19.00
C ASN A 143 -3.94 -5.24 -19.92
N THR A 144 -3.09 -4.82 -20.88
CA THR A 144 -2.32 -5.74 -21.71
C THR A 144 -1.35 -6.58 -20.87
N LEU A 145 -0.61 -5.95 -19.94
CA LEU A 145 0.26 -6.67 -19.01
C LEU A 145 -0.54 -7.64 -18.14
N PHE A 146 -1.63 -7.17 -17.53
CA PHE A 146 -2.45 -7.95 -16.61
C PHE A 146 -3.03 -9.21 -17.26
N LYS A 147 -3.58 -9.05 -18.47
CA LYS A 147 -4.06 -10.17 -19.28
C LYS A 147 -2.94 -11.16 -19.62
N LYS A 148 -1.76 -10.66 -20.00
CA LYS A 148 -0.59 -11.50 -20.31
C LYS A 148 -0.08 -12.25 -19.07
N ALA A 149 -0.23 -11.66 -17.88
CA ALA A 149 0.23 -12.22 -16.62
C ALA A 149 -0.79 -13.16 -15.95
N GLY A 150 -2.08 -13.07 -16.30
CA GLY A 150 -3.15 -13.78 -15.60
C GLY A 150 -3.50 -13.17 -14.24
N ALA A 151 -3.24 -11.88 -14.05
CA ALA A 151 -3.51 -11.17 -12.80
C ALA A 151 -5.00 -10.81 -12.67
N LYS A 152 -5.50 -10.80 -11.43
CA LYS A 152 -6.85 -10.33 -11.08
C LYS A 152 -6.77 -8.90 -10.57
N ILE A 153 -7.43 -7.97 -11.23
CA ILE A 153 -7.23 -6.54 -10.97
C ILE A 153 -8.31 -5.99 -10.06
N ILE A 154 -7.88 -5.35 -8.98
CA ILE A 154 -8.74 -4.55 -8.12
C ILE A 154 -8.35 -3.09 -8.36
N PHE A 155 -9.28 -2.25 -8.79
CA PHE A 155 -8.97 -0.85 -9.11
C PHE A 155 -9.71 0.09 -8.17
N GLY A 156 -8.97 1.01 -7.54
CA GLY A 156 -9.56 2.02 -6.68
C GLY A 156 -9.98 3.27 -7.43
N LEU A 157 -11.25 3.63 -7.28
CA LEU A 157 -11.85 4.82 -7.86
C LEU A 157 -11.62 6.05 -6.98
N ASN A 158 -11.54 7.22 -7.62
CA ASN A 158 -11.46 8.51 -6.93
C ASN A 158 -12.81 8.86 -6.28
N ALA A 159 -12.88 8.79 -4.95
CA ALA A 159 -14.08 9.11 -4.17
C ALA A 159 -14.27 10.62 -3.92
N LEU A 160 -13.26 11.44 -4.22
CA LEU A 160 -13.26 12.88 -4.02
C LEU A 160 -13.59 13.69 -5.27
N TYR A 161 -13.74 13.07 -6.43
CA TYR A 161 -14.12 13.79 -7.65
C TYR A 161 -15.46 14.52 -7.48
N GLY A 162 -15.47 15.83 -7.77
CA GLY A 162 -16.62 16.71 -7.60
C GLY A 162 -16.90 17.18 -6.16
N ARG A 163 -16.17 16.67 -5.16
CA ARG A 163 -16.27 17.13 -3.77
C ARG A 163 -15.37 18.33 -3.51
N SER A 164 -15.71 19.13 -2.50
CA SER A 164 -14.88 20.23 -2.02
C SER A 164 -14.22 19.86 -0.70
N ILE A 165 -12.92 20.09 -0.60
CA ILE A 165 -12.17 19.90 0.65
C ILE A 165 -12.18 21.20 1.44
N GLN A 166 -12.68 21.14 2.67
CA GLN A 166 -12.76 22.28 3.58
C GLN A 166 -11.43 22.49 4.31
N SER A 167 -11.29 23.63 5.00
CA SER A 167 -10.08 23.98 5.75
C SER A 167 -9.76 23.02 6.90
N ASP A 168 -10.77 22.31 7.40
CA ASP A 168 -10.62 21.29 8.46
C ASP A 168 -10.30 19.89 7.90
N GLY A 169 -10.08 19.75 6.59
CA GLY A 169 -9.81 18.47 5.93
C GLY A 169 -11.05 17.65 5.58
N SER A 170 -12.25 18.12 5.94
CA SER A 170 -13.49 17.43 5.60
C SER A 170 -13.82 17.55 4.11
N ALA A 171 -14.29 16.45 3.52
CA ALA A 171 -14.78 16.42 2.14
C ALA A 171 -16.30 16.58 2.12
N VAL A 172 -16.80 17.65 1.52
CA VAL A 172 -18.23 17.97 1.43
C VAL A 172 -18.74 17.97 -0.01
N GLY A 173 -20.07 17.88 -0.16
CA GLY A 173 -20.73 17.79 -1.46
C GLY A 173 -20.97 16.35 -1.90
N ALA A 174 -21.81 16.18 -2.92
CA ALA A 174 -22.06 14.87 -3.51
C ALA A 174 -20.86 14.42 -4.34
N TRP A 175 -20.57 13.12 -4.35
CA TRP A 175 -19.61 12.55 -5.28
C TRP A 175 -20.14 12.67 -6.70
N ASN A 176 -19.34 13.25 -7.60
CA ASN A 176 -19.63 13.22 -9.01
C ASN A 176 -19.13 11.88 -9.58
N TYR A 177 -20.02 11.00 -9.99
CA TYR A 177 -19.63 9.67 -10.47
C TYR A 177 -19.25 9.65 -11.96
N THR A 178 -19.45 10.73 -12.71
CA THR A 178 -19.36 10.70 -14.19
C THR A 178 -17.99 10.30 -14.71
N ASN A 179 -16.90 10.75 -14.08
CA ASN A 179 -15.54 10.38 -14.50
C ASN A 179 -15.26 8.89 -14.25
N ALA A 180 -15.70 8.35 -13.10
CA ALA A 180 -15.59 6.93 -12.79
C ALA A 180 -16.49 6.07 -13.71
N GLU A 181 -17.73 6.49 -13.96
CA GLU A 181 -18.64 5.81 -14.89
C GLU A 181 -18.03 5.72 -16.29
N SER A 182 -17.44 6.81 -16.78
CA SER A 182 -16.78 6.83 -18.08
C SER A 182 -15.58 5.87 -18.15
N LEU A 183 -14.76 5.78 -17.10
CA LEU A 183 -13.67 4.80 -17.02
C LEU A 183 -14.20 3.37 -17.09
N ILE A 184 -15.26 3.07 -16.34
CA ILE A 184 -15.87 1.74 -16.31
C ILE A 184 -16.43 1.41 -17.70
N ARG A 185 -17.14 2.34 -18.35
CA ARG A 185 -17.65 2.17 -19.72
C ARG A 185 -16.53 1.92 -20.73
N TYR A 186 -15.44 2.69 -20.65
CA TYR A 186 -14.26 2.49 -21.50
C TYR A 186 -13.67 1.10 -21.30
N THR A 187 -13.50 0.69 -20.03
CA THR A 187 -12.95 -0.62 -19.64
C THR A 187 -13.80 -1.77 -20.16
N VAL A 188 -15.13 -1.69 -20.00
CA VAL A 188 -16.08 -2.68 -20.53
C VAL A 188 -16.06 -2.69 -22.06
N GLY A 189 -16.06 -1.51 -22.70
CA GLY A 189 -16.01 -1.38 -24.16
C GLY A 189 -14.74 -1.97 -24.79
N LYS A 190 -13.62 -1.96 -24.05
CA LYS A 190 -12.36 -2.62 -24.42
C LYS A 190 -12.31 -4.12 -24.11
N ASN A 191 -13.37 -4.66 -23.50
CA ASN A 191 -13.43 -6.04 -23.02
C ASN A 191 -12.30 -6.37 -22.02
N TYR A 192 -11.96 -5.41 -21.17
CA TYR A 192 -11.05 -5.63 -20.04
C TYR A 192 -11.83 -6.15 -18.84
N THR A 193 -11.20 -7.03 -18.07
CA THR A 193 -11.81 -7.63 -16.88
C THR A 193 -11.18 -7.02 -15.64
N ILE A 194 -12.02 -6.41 -14.80
CA ILE A 194 -11.66 -5.93 -13.47
C ILE A 194 -12.36 -6.83 -12.47
N HIS A 195 -11.57 -7.40 -11.56
CA HIS A 195 -12.04 -8.35 -10.54
C HIS A 195 -12.85 -7.66 -9.44
N GLY A 196 -12.48 -6.42 -9.09
CA GLY A 196 -13.20 -5.62 -8.12
C GLY A 196 -12.94 -4.12 -8.28
N TRP A 197 -13.92 -3.31 -7.92
CA TRP A 197 -13.80 -1.86 -7.86
C TRP A 197 -13.83 -1.42 -6.40
N GLU A 198 -12.83 -0.68 -5.96
CA GLU A 198 -12.81 0.00 -4.67
C GLU A 198 -13.23 1.47 -4.86
N LEU A 199 -13.70 2.14 -3.80
CA LEU A 199 -14.06 3.55 -3.83
C LEU A 199 -13.35 4.29 -2.71
N GLY A 200 -12.33 5.07 -3.09
CA GLY A 200 -11.49 5.84 -2.19
C GLY A 200 -10.38 5.06 -1.50
N ASN A 201 -9.49 5.80 -0.85
CA ASN A 201 -8.34 5.30 -0.12
C ASN A 201 -8.23 5.98 1.25
N GLU A 202 -8.26 5.19 2.34
CA GLU A 202 -8.07 5.69 3.72
C GLU A 202 -8.99 6.87 4.08
N LEU A 203 -10.28 6.75 3.74
CA LEU A 203 -11.29 7.79 3.99
C LEU A 203 -11.79 7.85 5.44
N SER A 204 -11.34 6.94 6.31
CA SER A 204 -11.70 6.89 7.73
C SER A 204 -10.81 7.79 8.60
N GLY A 205 -11.35 8.34 9.69
CA GLY A 205 -10.64 9.20 10.65
C GLY A 205 -11.06 10.68 10.59
N ASN A 206 -10.30 11.56 11.25
CA ASN A 206 -10.59 12.99 11.41
C ASN A 206 -10.29 13.84 10.14
N GLY A 207 -10.44 13.26 8.94
CA GLY A 207 -10.34 13.93 7.65
C GLY A 207 -9.46 13.18 6.64
N VAL A 208 -9.65 13.48 5.35
CA VAL A 208 -8.88 12.82 4.28
C VAL A 208 -7.46 13.37 4.30
N GLY A 209 -6.51 12.57 4.79
CA GLY A 209 -5.11 12.96 4.85
C GLY A 209 -4.72 13.89 6.00
N THR A 210 -5.57 14.10 7.00
CA THR A 210 -5.29 14.98 8.14
C THR A 210 -5.04 14.18 9.41
N GLU A 211 -3.84 13.58 9.49
CA GLU A 211 -2.90 13.77 10.61
C GLU A 211 -1.85 12.65 10.64
N LEU A 212 -0.59 13.06 10.79
CA LEU A 212 0.52 12.27 11.33
C LEU A 212 0.28 11.96 12.82
N GLN A 213 -0.89 11.44 13.19
CA GLN A 213 -1.17 10.98 14.54
C GLN A 213 -1.31 9.47 14.56
N GLN A 214 -0.20 8.85 14.97
CA GLN A 214 -0.04 7.44 15.32
C GLN A 214 -0.30 6.46 14.18
N ILE A 215 0.80 5.90 13.70
CA ILE A 215 0.86 4.69 12.89
C ILE A 215 0.44 3.51 13.78
N ARG A 216 -0.87 3.45 14.04
CA ARG A 216 -1.65 2.40 14.71
C ARG A 216 -3.00 2.26 14.02
N GLY A 217 -2.96 2.11 12.70
CA GLY A 217 -4.11 1.79 11.87
C GLY A 217 -5.11 2.93 11.79
N PHE A 218 -5.55 3.24 10.58
CA PHE A 218 -6.67 4.15 10.31
C PHE A 218 -8.02 3.54 10.75
N PHE A 219 -8.05 2.84 11.88
CA PHE A 219 -9.19 2.07 12.36
C PHE A 219 -10.07 2.93 13.27
N ASP A 220 -11.18 3.37 12.71
CA ASP A 220 -12.27 3.99 13.45
C ASP A 220 -13.47 3.03 13.48
N ALA A 221 -13.69 2.41 14.65
CA ALA A 221 -14.77 1.45 14.84
C ALA A 221 -16.16 2.03 14.55
N ASN A 222 -16.40 3.31 14.89
CA ASN A 222 -17.69 3.96 14.65
C ASN A 222 -17.88 4.22 13.17
N TRP A 223 -16.85 4.71 12.49
CA TRP A 223 -16.87 4.91 11.04
C TRP A 223 -17.13 3.60 10.31
N PHE A 224 -16.40 2.52 10.64
CA PHE A 224 -16.62 1.21 10.00
C PHE A 224 -18.03 0.70 10.22
N LYS A 225 -18.56 0.80 11.45
CA LYS A 225 -19.93 0.38 11.74
C LYS A 225 -20.95 1.17 10.91
N GLU A 226 -20.83 2.50 10.89
CA GLU A 226 -21.73 3.37 10.13
C GLU A 226 -21.64 3.09 8.62
N PHE A 227 -20.41 2.93 8.10
CA PHE A 227 -20.16 2.61 6.71
C PHE A 227 -20.84 1.28 6.32
N LEU A 228 -20.63 0.21 7.10
CA LEU A 228 -21.23 -1.11 6.83
C LEU A 228 -22.76 -1.09 6.91
N ASP A 229 -23.33 -0.38 7.90
CA ASP A 229 -24.79 -0.26 8.04
C ASP A 229 -25.41 0.41 6.80
N LYS A 230 -24.73 1.41 6.22
CA LYS A 230 -25.18 2.14 5.04
C LYS A 230 -24.91 1.43 3.71
N THR A 231 -24.01 0.44 3.68
CA THR A 231 -23.53 -0.20 2.45
C THR A 231 -23.85 -1.69 2.33
N SER A 232 -24.69 -2.21 3.23
CA SER A 232 -25.08 -3.63 3.37
C SER A 232 -25.63 -4.35 2.12
N LYS A 233 -25.88 -3.64 1.01
CA LYS A 233 -26.37 -4.20 -0.26
C LYS A 233 -25.44 -3.94 -1.45
N SER A 234 -24.35 -3.22 -1.24
CA SER A 234 -23.51 -2.68 -2.31
C SER A 234 -22.04 -3.11 -2.22
N LEU A 235 -21.64 -3.77 -1.13
CA LEU A 235 -20.27 -4.21 -0.90
C LEU A 235 -20.21 -5.73 -0.79
N ASP A 236 -19.28 -6.32 -1.53
CA ASP A 236 -18.93 -7.73 -1.43
C ASP A 236 -17.83 -7.97 -0.38
N VAL A 237 -16.89 -7.03 -0.25
CA VAL A 237 -15.69 -7.13 0.58
C VAL A 237 -15.39 -5.81 1.28
N VAL A 238 -14.86 -5.90 2.50
CA VAL A 238 -14.41 -4.76 3.30
C VAL A 238 -12.88 -4.80 3.39
N THR A 239 -12.22 -3.68 3.11
CA THR A 239 -10.76 -3.56 3.17
C THR A 239 -10.29 -2.68 4.32
N HIS A 240 -9.12 -2.99 4.88
CA HIS A 240 -8.47 -2.19 5.91
C HIS A 240 -6.95 -2.23 5.74
N HIS A 241 -6.29 -1.08 5.87
CA HIS A 241 -4.83 -0.98 5.77
C HIS A 241 -4.16 -1.11 7.13
N ILE A 242 -3.08 -1.87 7.18
CA ILE A 242 -2.36 -2.16 8.42
C ILE A 242 -0.88 -1.79 8.26
N TYR A 243 -0.39 -0.91 9.13
CA TYR A 243 1.02 -0.49 9.18
C TYR A 243 1.57 -0.65 10.60
N ASN A 244 2.06 -1.83 10.94
CA ASN A 244 2.39 -2.16 12.34
C ASN A 244 3.64 -1.43 12.86
N LEU A 245 4.63 -1.19 12.00
CA LEU A 245 5.98 -0.85 12.43
C LEU A 245 6.27 0.66 12.56
N GLY A 246 5.41 1.53 12.03
CA GLY A 246 5.76 2.95 11.93
C GLY A 246 6.46 3.29 10.62
N PRO A 247 7.04 4.50 10.53
CA PRO A 247 7.71 4.97 9.33
C PRO A 247 9.12 4.37 9.25
N GLY A 248 9.65 4.21 8.04
CA GLY A 248 11.00 3.65 7.83
C GLY A 248 12.15 4.46 8.42
N VAL A 249 11.92 5.71 8.83
CA VAL A 249 12.90 6.59 9.49
C VAL A 249 13.00 6.37 11.01
N ASP A 250 12.16 5.49 11.57
CA ASP A 250 12.17 5.21 13.00
C ASP A 250 13.51 4.60 13.45
N GLN A 251 14.18 5.25 14.40
CA GLN A 251 15.47 4.81 14.95
C GLN A 251 15.34 3.52 15.78
N HIS A 252 14.13 3.15 16.18
CA HIS A 252 13.83 1.95 16.96
C HIS A 252 13.13 0.84 16.15
N LEU A 253 13.22 0.91 14.82
CA LEU A 253 12.51 -0.03 13.94
C LEU A 253 12.93 -1.49 14.18
N VAL A 254 14.22 -1.74 14.42
CA VAL A 254 14.75 -3.10 14.67
C VAL A 254 14.19 -3.66 15.97
N GLU A 255 14.18 -2.86 17.03
CA GLU A 255 13.62 -3.25 18.33
C GLU A 255 12.14 -3.59 18.21
N LYS A 256 11.37 -2.78 17.47
CA LYS A 256 9.95 -3.04 17.19
C LYS A 256 9.70 -4.33 16.41
N ILE A 257 10.55 -4.63 15.41
CA ILE A 257 10.46 -5.86 14.61
C ILE A 257 10.71 -7.10 15.48
N LEU A 258 11.64 -6.99 16.44
CA LEU A 258 12.04 -8.11 17.30
C LEU A 258 11.19 -8.23 18.58
N ASP A 259 10.31 -7.28 18.87
CA ASP A 259 9.43 -7.30 20.02
C ASP A 259 8.07 -7.96 19.67
N PRO A 260 7.82 -9.20 20.11
CA PRO A 260 6.55 -9.87 19.84
C PRO A 260 5.36 -9.14 20.47
N SER A 261 5.54 -8.45 21.60
CA SER A 261 4.45 -7.70 22.23
C SER A 261 4.04 -6.48 21.41
N TYR A 262 4.99 -5.92 20.67
CA TYR A 262 4.72 -4.85 19.70
C TYR A 262 3.95 -5.39 18.49
N LEU A 263 4.39 -6.53 17.93
CA LEU A 263 3.74 -7.15 16.76
C LEU A 263 2.32 -7.67 17.08
N ASP A 264 2.10 -8.21 18.28
CA ASP A 264 0.81 -8.73 18.72
C ASP A 264 -0.24 -7.62 18.95
N GLY A 265 0.19 -6.37 19.06
CA GLY A 265 -0.68 -5.22 19.27
C GLY A 265 -1.79 -5.09 18.22
N GLU A 266 -1.48 -5.45 16.97
CA GLU A 266 -2.42 -5.36 15.84
C GLU A 266 -3.57 -6.39 15.93
N GLY A 267 -3.37 -7.48 16.68
CA GLY A 267 -4.42 -8.48 16.89
C GLY A 267 -5.70 -7.90 17.49
N ASN A 268 -5.62 -6.78 18.22
CA ASN A 268 -6.78 -6.09 18.76
C ASN A 268 -7.58 -5.34 17.69
N THR A 269 -6.91 -4.71 16.73
CA THR A 269 -7.55 -4.04 15.57
C THR A 269 -8.31 -5.08 14.75
N PHE A 270 -7.65 -6.19 14.40
CA PHE A 270 -8.27 -7.27 13.64
C PHE A 270 -9.49 -7.86 14.37
N ARG A 271 -9.37 -8.12 15.68
CA ARG A 271 -10.49 -8.62 16.49
C ARG A 271 -11.67 -7.63 16.49
N SER A 272 -11.38 -6.34 16.59
CA SER A 272 -12.40 -5.30 16.60
C SER A 272 -13.13 -5.20 15.26
N LEU A 273 -12.37 -5.15 14.15
CA LEU A 273 -12.93 -5.15 12.80
C LEU A 273 -13.76 -6.42 12.53
N HIS A 274 -13.22 -7.59 12.88
CA HIS A 274 -13.93 -8.86 12.75
C HIS A 274 -15.26 -8.86 13.53
N ASN A 275 -15.27 -8.33 14.76
CA ASN A 275 -16.50 -8.24 15.56
C ASN A 275 -17.52 -7.30 14.93
N ILE A 276 -17.09 -6.15 14.39
CA ILE A 276 -17.96 -5.21 13.68
C ILE A 276 -18.58 -5.89 12.46
N VAL A 277 -17.76 -6.50 11.59
CA VAL A 277 -18.19 -7.21 10.37
C VAL A 277 -19.14 -8.37 10.69
N ARG A 278 -18.88 -9.11 11.77
CA ARG A 278 -19.76 -10.22 12.20
C ARG A 278 -21.10 -9.74 12.74
N SER A 279 -21.13 -8.55 13.34
CA SER A 279 -22.34 -7.96 13.90
C SER A 279 -23.19 -7.21 12.87
N SER A 280 -22.61 -6.85 11.72
CA SER A 280 -23.32 -6.23 10.62
C SER A 280 -24.02 -7.29 9.75
N VAL A 281 -25.16 -6.89 9.18
CA VAL A 281 -26.25 -7.82 8.86
C VAL A 281 -25.92 -8.81 7.73
N ASN A 282 -24.86 -8.63 6.91
CA ASN A 282 -24.68 -9.37 5.66
C ASN A 282 -23.23 -9.64 5.17
N PHE A 283 -22.18 -9.60 6.00
CA PHE A 283 -20.81 -9.63 5.46
C PHE A 283 -20.08 -10.97 5.64
N SER A 284 -19.41 -11.41 4.57
CA SER A 284 -18.72 -12.72 4.49
C SER A 284 -17.19 -12.66 4.45
N SER A 285 -16.57 -11.49 4.28
CA SER A 285 -15.09 -11.42 4.20
C SER A 285 -14.50 -10.02 4.40
N CYS A 286 -13.32 -9.96 5.02
CA CYS A 286 -12.46 -8.78 5.11
C CYS A 286 -11.10 -9.10 4.50
N MET A 287 -10.54 -8.18 3.71
CA MET A 287 -9.16 -8.27 3.22
C MET A 287 -8.32 -7.17 3.87
N GLY A 288 -7.18 -7.55 4.45
CA GLY A 288 -6.16 -6.61 4.91
C GLY A 288 -5.16 -6.37 3.79
N TRP A 289 -4.77 -5.12 3.60
CA TRP A 289 -3.64 -4.73 2.76
C TRP A 289 -2.50 -4.20 3.61
#